data_AF-A0AAW2HLA6-F1
#
_entry.id   AF-A0AAW2HLA6-F1
#
_cell.length_a   1.000
_cell.length_b   1.000
_cell.length_c   1.000
_cell.angle_alpha   90.00
_cell.angle_beta   90.00
_cell.angle_gamma   90.00
#
_symmetry.space_group_name_H-M   'P 1'
#
loop_
_entity.id
_entity.type
_entity.pdbx_description
1 polymer ?
#
loop_
_entity_poly.entity_id
_entity_poly.type
_entity_poly.pdbx_seq_one_letter_code
_entity_poly.pdbx_strand_id
1 'polypeptide(L)'
;MLNEEERESEKGEKLLDRCTEDLKLSTIKYAKRQLKWIQNRFQKRGDGQIPPIYGLDVTDVSCWDEKVRRVAEEIVEDVLEGRKPRHEPLPFIDGRDHDVYTTHKCETCGMYLRGAIQFREHLEGNKHRKMLKKKNKKEQTSTQPSDND
;
A
#
# COMPACT_ATOMS: atom_id res chain seq x y z
N MET A 1 -6.51 15.68 30.48
CA MET A 1 -7.30 16.53 29.55
C MET A 1 -6.94 17.97 29.86
N LEU A 2 -6.85 18.83 28.85
CA LEU A 2 -6.66 20.27 29.08
C LEU A 2 -7.86 20.81 29.87
N ASN A 3 -7.62 21.75 30.78
CA ASN A 3 -8.70 22.46 31.47
C ASN A 3 -9.42 23.43 30.51
N GLU A 4 -10.55 24.02 30.91
CA GLU A 4 -11.38 24.84 30.02
C GLU A 4 -10.62 26.07 29.47
N GLU A 5 -9.85 26.77 30.31
CA GLU A 5 -9.04 27.91 29.90
C GLU A 5 -7.89 27.52 28.96
N GLU A 6 -7.28 26.35 29.16
CA GLU A 6 -6.23 25.82 28.28
C GLU A 6 -6.78 25.34 26.93
N ARG A 7 -8.05 24.92 26.86
CA ARG A 7 -8.71 24.54 25.61
C ARG A 7 -8.97 25.75 24.71
N GLU A 8 -9.36 26.87 25.31
CA GLU A 8 -9.59 28.14 24.61
C GLU A 8 -8.28 28.91 24.32
N SER A 9 -7.16 28.46 24.90
CA SER A 9 -5.85 29.03 24.61
C SER A 9 -5.37 28.66 23.19
N GLU A 10 -4.44 29.46 22.66
CA GLU A 10 -3.75 29.20 21.39
C GLU A 10 -3.08 27.81 21.36
N LYS A 11 -2.67 27.27 22.52
CA LYS A 11 -2.10 25.92 22.62
C LYS A 11 -3.18 24.84 22.42
N GLY A 12 -4.39 25.08 22.93
CA GLY A 12 -5.54 24.20 22.76
C GLY A 12 -5.99 24.12 21.31
N GLU A 13 -6.09 25.27 20.64
CA GLU A 13 -6.43 25.36 19.21
C GLU A 13 -5.40 24.64 18.33
N LYS A 14 -4.10 24.89 18.53
CA LYS A 14 -3.03 24.19 17.81
C LYS A 14 -3.05 22.68 18.00
N LEU A 15 -3.39 22.22 19.21
CA LEU A 15 -3.51 20.79 19.49
C LEU A 15 -4.72 20.19 18.78
N LEU A 16 -5.86 20.89 18.79
CA LEU A 16 -7.08 20.46 18.09
C LEU A 16 -6.86 20.33 16.59
N ASP A 17 -6.21 21.31 15.97
CA ASP A 17 -5.87 21.30 14.55
C ASP A 17 -4.99 20.10 14.21
N ARG A 18 -3.92 19.88 15.00
CA ARG A 18 -3.04 18.72 14.82
C ARG A 18 -3.80 17.41 14.91
N CYS A 19 -4.64 17.24 15.93
CA CYS A 19 -5.43 16.02 16.11
C CYS A 19 -6.43 15.81 14.96
N THR A 20 -7.02 16.89 14.46
CA THR A 20 -7.93 16.87 13.31
C THR A 20 -7.21 16.42 12.04
N GLU A 21 -6.02 16.95 11.78
CA GLU A 21 -5.19 16.53 10.65
C GLU A 21 -4.72 15.06 10.79
N ASP A 22 -4.30 14.65 11.98
CA ASP A 22 -3.93 13.25 12.24
C ASP A 22 -5.12 12.29 12.01
N LEU A 23 -6.34 12.70 12.38
CA LEU A 23 -7.56 11.96 12.10
C LEU A 23 -7.84 11.87 10.60
N LYS A 24 -7.80 13.00 9.87
CA LYS A 24 -7.98 13.03 8.40
C LYS A 24 -6.97 12.12 7.71
N LEU A 25 -5.70 12.21 8.09
CA LEU A 25 -4.62 11.37 7.55
C LEU A 25 -4.87 9.88 7.81
N SER A 26 -5.36 9.54 9.00
CA SER A 26 -5.71 8.16 9.36
C SER A 26 -6.87 7.63 8.50
N THR A 27 -7.90 8.44 8.28
CA THR A 27 -9.04 8.12 7.41
C THR A 27 -8.62 7.90 5.97
N ILE A 28 -7.75 8.77 5.42
CA ILE A 28 -7.21 8.62 4.05
C ILE A 28 -6.39 7.33 3.94
N LYS A 29 -5.52 7.05 4.91
CA LYS A 29 -4.73 5.81 4.94
C LYS A 29 -5.63 4.58 5.00
N TYR A 30 -6.71 4.63 5.77
CA TYR A 30 -7.69 3.55 5.87
C TYR A 30 -8.40 3.30 4.54
N ALA A 31 -8.93 4.35 3.90
CA ALA A 31 -9.57 4.24 2.59
C ALA A 31 -8.63 3.62 1.54
N LYS A 32 -7.36 4.06 1.48
CA LYS A 32 -6.34 3.47 0.59
C LYS A 32 -6.08 1.99 0.89
N ARG A 33 -6.07 1.59 2.17
CA ARG A 33 -5.92 0.18 2.56
C ARG A 33 -7.14 -0.65 2.15
N GLN A 34 -8.36 -0.12 2.29
CA GLN A 34 -9.57 -0.81 1.84
C GLN A 34 -9.51 -1.08 0.34
N LEU A 35 -9.19 -0.07 -0.47
CA LEU A 35 -9.04 -0.24 -1.93
C LEU A 35 -8.01 -1.31 -2.27
N LYS A 36 -6.81 -1.24 -1.66
CA LYS A 36 -5.75 -2.24 -1.87
C LYS A 36 -6.20 -3.64 -1.46
N TRP A 37 -6.94 -3.78 -0.37
CA TRP A 37 -7.46 -5.06 0.10
C TRP A 37 -8.53 -5.61 -0.86
N ILE A 38 -9.46 -4.77 -1.32
CA ILE A 38 -10.50 -5.14 -2.30
C ILE A 38 -9.84 -5.64 -3.59
N GLN A 39 -8.89 -4.87 -4.14
CA GLN A 39 -8.15 -5.26 -5.34
C GLN A 39 -7.39 -6.58 -5.16
N ASN A 40 -6.62 -6.71 -4.07
CA ASN A 40 -5.82 -7.90 -3.84
C ASN A 40 -6.67 -9.14 -3.55
N ARG A 41 -7.82 -8.98 -2.89
CA ARG A 41 -8.70 -10.09 -2.52
C ARG A 41 -9.59 -10.52 -3.68
N PHE A 42 -10.18 -9.56 -4.40
CA PHE A 42 -11.20 -9.86 -5.39
C PHE A 42 -10.75 -9.71 -6.85
N GLN A 43 -9.78 -8.85 -7.17
CA GLN A 43 -9.33 -8.66 -8.56
C GLN A 43 -8.02 -9.40 -8.88
N LYS A 44 -7.21 -9.77 -7.89
CA LYS A 44 -5.88 -10.41 -8.12
C LYS A 44 -5.81 -11.91 -7.85
N ARG A 45 -6.84 -12.50 -7.26
CA ARG A 45 -6.92 -13.94 -7.05
C ARG A 45 -7.66 -14.56 -8.23
N GLY A 46 -6.92 -15.31 -9.05
CA GLY A 46 -7.44 -15.96 -10.26
C GLY A 46 -7.92 -17.38 -9.99
N ASP A 47 -8.27 -17.70 -8.74
CA ASP A 47 -8.61 -19.06 -8.30
C ASP A 47 -10.03 -19.50 -8.73
N GLY A 48 -10.74 -18.70 -9.53
CA GLY A 48 -12.06 -19.00 -10.07
C GLY A 48 -13.18 -19.05 -9.02
N GLN A 49 -12.84 -18.92 -7.73
CA GLN A 49 -13.80 -18.92 -6.61
C GLN A 49 -14.38 -17.54 -6.31
N ILE A 50 -13.91 -16.50 -7.01
CA ILE A 50 -14.34 -15.13 -6.76
C ILE A 50 -15.43 -14.74 -7.75
N PRO A 51 -16.59 -14.26 -7.27
CA PRO A 51 -17.65 -13.79 -8.15
C PRO A 51 -17.18 -12.55 -8.95
N PRO A 52 -17.73 -12.33 -10.15
CA PRO A 52 -17.50 -11.10 -10.91
C PRO A 52 -17.82 -9.87 -10.04
N ILE A 53 -16.90 -8.92 -10.00
CA ILE A 53 -17.06 -7.67 -9.24
C ILE A 53 -17.38 -6.55 -10.20
N TYR A 54 -18.45 -5.80 -9.97
CA TYR A 54 -18.82 -4.64 -10.78
C TYR A 54 -18.40 -3.35 -10.08
N GLY A 55 -17.73 -2.46 -10.81
CA GLY A 55 -17.29 -1.16 -10.29
C GLY A 55 -18.25 -0.07 -10.70
N LEU A 56 -18.73 0.71 -9.73
CA LEU A 56 -19.62 1.85 -9.97
C LEU A 56 -18.87 3.16 -9.69
N ASP A 57 -18.98 4.12 -10.60
CA ASP A 57 -18.33 5.42 -10.47
C ASP A 57 -19.11 6.33 -9.51
N VAL A 58 -18.53 6.56 -8.32
CA VAL A 58 -19.07 7.41 -7.26
C VAL A 58 -18.33 8.75 -7.15
N THR A 59 -17.53 9.14 -8.15
CA THR A 59 -16.69 10.34 -8.08
C THR A 59 -17.53 11.61 -7.97
N ASP A 60 -18.65 11.65 -8.69
CA ASP A 60 -19.61 12.77 -8.66
C ASP A 60 -20.94 12.31 -8.06
N VAL A 61 -21.22 12.79 -6.85
CA VAL A 61 -22.43 12.47 -6.10
C VAL A 61 -23.69 13.00 -6.79
N SER A 62 -23.58 14.07 -7.60
CA SER A 62 -24.73 14.62 -8.32
C SER A 62 -25.27 13.67 -9.39
N CYS A 63 -24.41 12.81 -9.95
CA CYS A 63 -24.77 11.80 -10.94
C CYS A 63 -25.10 10.42 -10.33
N TRP A 64 -25.34 10.32 -9.02
CA TRP A 64 -25.56 9.06 -8.30
C TRP A 64 -26.69 8.21 -8.91
N ASP A 65 -27.80 8.86 -9.23
CA ASP A 65 -29.00 8.20 -9.76
C ASP A 65 -28.70 7.39 -11.02
N GLU A 66 -27.98 8.03 -11.95
CA GLU A 66 -27.68 7.49 -13.28
C GLU A 66 -26.47 6.55 -13.29
N LYS A 67 -25.38 6.93 -12.61
CA LYS A 67 -24.10 6.20 -12.67
C LYS A 67 -24.00 5.06 -11.66
N VAL A 68 -24.77 5.11 -10.57
CA VAL A 68 -24.65 4.15 -9.46
C VAL A 68 -25.96 3.40 -9.28
N ARG A 69 -27.07 4.08 -8.95
CA ARG A 69 -28.33 3.40 -8.61
C ARG A 69 -28.86 2.58 -9.79
N ARG A 70 -29.11 3.23 -10.93
CA ARG A 70 -29.68 2.56 -12.11
C ARG A 70 -28.78 1.42 -12.59
N VAL A 71 -27.47 1.64 -12.65
CA VAL A 71 -26.49 0.62 -13.06
C VAL A 71 -26.51 -0.58 -12.12
N ALA A 72 -26.57 -0.35 -10.80
CA ALA A 72 -26.64 -1.43 -9.82
C ALA A 72 -27.95 -2.24 -9.93
N GLU A 73 -29.08 -1.55 -10.09
CA GLU A 73 -30.39 -2.18 -10.30
C GLU A 73 -30.38 -3.06 -11.55
N GLU A 74 -29.92 -2.53 -12.69
CA GLU A 74 -29.81 -3.28 -13.95
C GLU A 74 -28.93 -4.53 -13.82
N ILE A 75 -27.79 -4.43 -13.13
CA ILE A 75 -26.91 -5.58 -12.88
C ILE A 75 -27.63 -6.64 -12.04
N VAL A 76 -28.30 -6.23 -10.96
CA VAL A 76 -28.99 -7.15 -10.06
C VAL A 76 -30.16 -7.83 -10.77
N GLU A 77 -30.98 -7.09 -11.52
CA GLU A 77 -32.08 -7.63 -12.32
C GLU A 77 -31.58 -8.67 -13.33
N ASP A 78 -30.53 -8.35 -14.10
CA ASP A 78 -29.95 -9.28 -15.07
C ASP A 78 -29.46 -10.58 -14.37
N VAL A 79 -28.80 -10.46 -13.21
CA VAL A 79 -28.33 -11.62 -12.43
C VAL A 79 -29.49 -12.46 -11.89
N LEU A 80 -30.54 -11.82 -11.36
CA LEU A 80 -31.71 -12.50 -10.80
C LEU A 80 -32.48 -13.28 -11.88
N GLU A 81 -32.52 -12.76 -13.11
CA GLU A 81 -33.14 -13.42 -14.25
C GLU A 81 -32.23 -14.48 -14.92
N GLY A 82 -31.00 -14.67 -14.42
CA GLY A 82 -30.04 -15.62 -14.98
C GLY A 82 -29.46 -15.17 -16.33
N ARG A 83 -29.63 -13.89 -16.71
CA ARG A 83 -29.04 -13.30 -17.91
C ARG A 83 -27.61 -12.85 -17.60
N LYS A 84 -26.78 -12.76 -18.64
CA LYS A 84 -25.47 -12.11 -18.50
C LYS A 84 -25.70 -10.61 -18.27
N PRO A 85 -25.13 -10.00 -17.21
CA PRO A 85 -25.29 -8.57 -16.97
C PRO A 85 -24.82 -7.73 -18.16
N ARG A 86 -25.59 -6.68 -18.46
CA ARG A 86 -25.29 -5.71 -19.55
C ARG A 86 -24.03 -4.91 -19.29
N HIS A 87 -23.72 -4.67 -18.02
CA HIS A 87 -22.50 -4.00 -17.59
C HIS A 87 -21.37 -5.01 -17.43
N GLU A 88 -20.14 -4.61 -17.75
CA GLU A 88 -18.99 -5.49 -17.60
C GLU A 88 -18.44 -5.49 -16.18
N PRO A 89 -18.04 -6.65 -15.64
CA PRO A 89 -17.32 -6.68 -14.38
C PRO A 89 -15.93 -6.06 -14.54
N LEU A 90 -15.37 -5.60 -13.44
CA LEU A 90 -14.00 -5.14 -13.36
C LEU A 90 -13.03 -6.23 -13.81
N PRO A 91 -12.00 -5.87 -14.59
CA PRO A 91 -11.05 -6.83 -15.12
C PRO A 91 -10.23 -7.46 -13.99
N PHE A 92 -9.83 -8.71 -14.22
CA PHE A 92 -8.81 -9.35 -13.42
C PHE A 92 -7.47 -8.62 -13.57
N ILE A 93 -6.82 -8.33 -12.45
CA ILE A 93 -5.47 -7.76 -12.42
C ILE A 93 -4.52 -8.93 -12.12
N ASP A 94 -3.66 -9.30 -13.07
CA ASP A 94 -2.67 -10.34 -12.79
C ASP A 94 -1.73 -9.88 -11.66
N GLY A 95 -1.92 -10.49 -10.49
CA GLY A 95 -1.14 -10.23 -9.29
C GLY A 95 0.04 -11.18 -9.11
N ARG A 96 0.31 -12.07 -10.08
CA ARG A 96 1.46 -12.98 -10.07
C ARG A 96 2.74 -12.23 -10.34
N ASP A 97 3.18 -11.47 -9.35
CA ASP A 97 4.59 -11.12 -9.25
C ASP A 97 5.29 -12.33 -8.61
N HIS A 98 5.67 -13.28 -9.46
CA HIS A 98 6.22 -14.60 -9.08
C HIS A 98 7.45 -14.47 -8.17
N ASP A 99 8.08 -13.30 -8.20
CA ASP A 99 9.27 -12.97 -7.45
C ASP A 99 8.99 -12.53 -6.01
N VAL A 100 7.75 -12.18 -5.63
CA VAL A 100 7.42 -11.69 -4.25
C VAL A 100 7.71 -12.73 -3.15
N TYR A 101 7.74 -14.02 -3.50
CA TYR A 101 7.99 -15.10 -2.55
C TYR A 101 9.46 -15.51 -2.43
N THR A 102 10.32 -15.09 -3.36
CA THR A 102 11.77 -15.35 -3.29
C THR A 102 12.37 -14.66 -2.08
N THR A 103 13.30 -15.30 -1.36
CA THR A 103 14.01 -14.65 -0.25
C THR A 103 15.43 -14.31 -0.70
N HIS A 104 15.80 -13.04 -0.65
CA HIS A 104 17.13 -12.55 -0.97
C HIS A 104 17.86 -12.15 0.30
N LYS A 105 19.12 -12.56 0.43
CA LYS A 105 19.98 -12.18 1.55
C LYS A 105 20.91 -11.05 1.11
N CYS A 106 20.94 -9.96 1.85
CA CYS A 106 21.97 -8.95 1.70
C CYS A 106 23.12 -9.25 2.66
N GLU A 107 24.29 -9.62 2.15
CA GLU A 107 25.47 -9.94 2.98
C GLU A 107 26.03 -8.71 3.69
N THR A 108 25.99 -7.54 3.06
CA THR A 108 26.50 -6.29 3.65
C THR A 108 25.67 -5.83 4.85
N CYS A 109 24.36 -6.09 4.83
CA CYS A 109 23.44 -5.68 5.89
C CYS A 109 23.00 -6.82 6.80
N GLY A 110 23.32 -8.08 6.46
CA GLY A 110 22.92 -9.27 7.22
C GLY A 110 21.41 -9.50 7.28
N MET A 111 20.63 -8.94 6.34
CA MET A 111 19.16 -8.99 6.37
C MET A 111 18.59 -9.81 5.22
N TYR A 112 17.44 -10.43 5.48
CA TYR A 112 16.67 -11.19 4.49
C TYR A 112 15.48 -10.35 4.02
N LEU A 113 15.32 -10.22 2.72
CA LEU A 113 14.26 -9.47 2.05
C LEU A 113 13.41 -10.38 1.18
N ARG A 114 12.10 -10.12 1.11
CA ARG A 114 11.16 -10.92 0.33
C ARG A 114 10.88 -10.25 -1.02
N GLY A 115 11.25 -10.96 -2.07
CA GLY A 115 11.18 -10.61 -3.47
C GLY A 115 12.23 -9.63 -3.96
N ALA A 116 12.56 -9.71 -5.26
CA ALA A 116 13.68 -8.94 -5.79
C ALA A 116 13.37 -7.46 -5.92
N ILE A 117 12.09 -7.03 -5.97
CA ILE A 117 11.75 -5.60 -5.90
C ILE A 117 12.20 -5.01 -4.57
N GLN A 118 11.80 -5.61 -3.44
CA GLN A 118 12.23 -5.14 -2.11
C GLN A 118 13.75 -5.24 -1.94
N PHE A 119 14.36 -6.30 -2.48
CA PHE A 119 15.80 -6.46 -2.45
C PHE A 119 16.52 -5.36 -3.24
N ARG A 120 16.03 -4.99 -4.42
CA ARG A 120 16.59 -3.92 -5.27
C ARG A 120 16.47 -2.55 -4.60
N GLU A 121 15.28 -2.22 -4.10
CA GLU A 121 15.06 -0.98 -3.33
C GLU A 121 15.99 -0.90 -2.10
N HIS A 122 16.23 -2.04 -1.45
CA HIS A 122 17.20 -2.13 -0.36
C HIS A 122 18.62 -1.80 -0.82
N LEU A 123 19.09 -2.37 -1.94
CA LEU A 123 20.43 -2.15 -2.47
C LEU A 123 20.66 -0.68 -2.88
N GLU A 124 19.64 -0.04 -3.45
CA GLU A 124 19.65 1.38 -3.82
C GLU A 124 19.50 2.31 -2.60
N GLY A 125 19.04 1.76 -1.48
CA GLY A 125 18.74 2.49 -0.26
C GLY A 125 19.95 3.14 0.41
N ASN A 126 19.72 4.32 0.99
CA ASN A 126 20.73 5.08 1.74
C ASN A 126 21.39 4.27 2.87
N LYS A 127 20.63 3.40 3.55
CA LYS A 127 21.16 2.56 4.63
C LYS A 127 22.19 1.56 4.10
N HIS A 128 21.88 0.86 3.01
CA HIS A 128 22.77 -0.11 2.40
C HIS A 128 24.08 0.56 1.93
N ARG A 129 23.96 1.68 1.20
CA ARG A 129 25.11 2.47 0.74
C ARG A 129 26.02 2.95 1.88
N LYS A 130 25.45 3.36 3.02
CA LYS A 130 26.23 3.75 4.21
C LYS A 130 26.97 2.56 4.81
N MET A 131 26.34 1.39 4.88
CA MET A 131 26.96 0.16 5.40
C MET A 131 28.09 -0.34 4.49
N LEU A 132 27.88 -0.34 3.16
CA LEU A 132 28.92 -0.63 2.17
C LEU A 132 30.16 0.26 2.36
N LYS A 133 29.97 1.58 2.46
CA LYS A 133 31.08 2.53 2.67
C LYS A 133 31.85 2.25 3.97
N LYS A 134 31.15 1.87 5.04
CA LYS A 134 31.79 1.51 6.32
C LYS A 134 32.59 0.21 6.22
N LYS A 135 32.07 -0.80 5.52
CA LYS A 135 32.74 -2.09 5.30
C LYS A 135 34.03 -1.90 4.49
N ASN A 136 33.97 -1.18 3.38
CA ASN A 136 35.14 -0.91 2.54
C ASN A 136 36.23 -0.12 3.29
N LYS A 137 35.87 0.83 4.15
CA LYS A 137 36.85 1.54 4.99
C LYS A 137 37.55 0.64 6.00
N LYS A 138 36.84 -0.34 6.57
CA LYS A 138 37.42 -1.32 7.50
C LYS A 138 38.35 -2.29 6.80
N GLU A 139 37.98 -2.76 5.62
CA GLU A 139 38.82 -3.66 4.81
C GLU A 139 40.11 -2.96 4.32
N GLN A 140 40.05 -1.67 4.02
CA GLN A 140 41.23 -0.87 3.68
C GLN A 140 42.17 -0.64 4.88
N THR A 141 41.67 -0.66 6.12
CA THR A 141 42.50 -0.50 7.33
C THR A 141 43.07 -1.82 7.85
N SER A 142 42.53 -2.97 7.45
CA SER A 142 43.02 -4.30 7.84
C SER A 142 44.04 -4.92 6.87
N THR A 143 44.38 -4.26 5.76
CA THR A 143 45.26 -4.83 4.71
C THR A 143 46.63 -4.12 4.63
N GLN A 144 47.09 -3.44 5.69
CA GLN A 144 48.49 -3.04 5.79
C GLN A 144 49.28 -4.14 6.54
N PRO A 145 50.26 -4.81 5.89
CA PRO A 145 51.16 -5.72 6.59
C PRO A 145 52.03 -4.92 7.56
N SER A 146 52.07 -5.38 8.80
CA SER A 146 53.11 -5.02 9.76
C SER A 146 54.42 -5.66 9.32
N ASP A 147 55.25 -4.89 8.60
CA ASP A 147 56.69 -5.12 8.59
C ASP A 147 57.23 -4.72 9.98
N ASN A 148 57.82 -5.68 10.69
CA ASN A 148 58.94 -5.53 11.63
C ASN A 148 59.27 -6.89 12.27
N ASP A 149 60.25 -7.59 11.70
CA ASP A 149 61.52 -7.98 12.36
C ASP A 149 62.52 -8.48 11.30
#